data_AF-A0A522BNR9-F1
#
_entry.id   AF-A0A522BNR9-F1
#
_cell.length_a   1.000
_cell.length_b   1.000
_cell.length_c   1.000
_cell.angle_alpha   90.00
_cell.angle_beta   90.00
_cell.angle_gamma   90.00
#
_symmetry.space_group_name_H-M   'P 1'
#
loop_
_entity.id
_entity.type
_entity.pdbx_description
1 polymer ?
#
loop_
_entity_poly.entity_id
_entity_poly.type
_entity_poly.pdbx_seq_one_letter_code
_entity_poly.pdbx_strand_id
1 'polypeptide(L)'
;MKIIYTYTDEAPALATHSLLPIIQAYGDKAGVGVETRDISLAARILAAFGLHDDHLAELGELARTPDANIIKLPNISASIPQLKAAIKELQAAGHAVPDFPENPSTDEENKARAAYDAVKGSAVNPVLREGNSDRRAPASVKSYARKHPHSMGPWSKDSTSHVATMTDGDFRHSETSVTVEAPTTLTIQHVTADGTTDLRSFPVLAGEIVDAAVMRKAALQQFLAEQVADAKAKGVLFSVHLKATMMKVSDPIIFGHAVRAYFADVFATYAEDLASVGADPNQGLGGVLADLEKLPADRRAEIEA
;
A
#
# COMPACT_ATOMS: atom_id res chain seq x y z
N MET A 1 -13.95 -28.30 16.29
CA MET A 1 -13.76 -27.43 15.10
C MET A 1 -13.71 -26.00 15.59
N LYS A 2 -12.75 -25.22 15.12
CA LYS A 2 -12.49 -23.86 15.62
C LYS A 2 -12.43 -22.91 14.43
N ILE A 3 -13.11 -21.78 14.54
CA ILE A 3 -13.10 -20.72 13.54
C ILE A 3 -12.31 -19.55 14.14
N ILE A 4 -11.37 -19.02 13.37
CA ILE A 4 -10.70 -17.77 13.72
C ILE A 4 -11.40 -16.62 13.00
N TYR A 5 -11.84 -15.63 13.76
CA TYR A 5 -12.49 -14.43 13.27
C TYR A 5 -11.54 -13.24 13.44
N THR A 6 -11.11 -12.61 12.34
CA THR A 6 -10.14 -11.53 12.44
C THR A 6 -10.78 -10.25 12.99
N TYR A 7 -10.21 -9.69 14.05
CA TYR A 7 -10.47 -8.31 14.46
C TYR A 7 -9.56 -7.39 13.64
N THR A 8 -10.12 -6.31 13.11
CA THR A 8 -9.49 -5.48 12.07
C THR A 8 -9.64 -4.01 12.40
N ASP A 9 -9.85 -3.15 11.40
CA ASP A 9 -9.80 -1.70 11.53
C ASP A 9 -11.14 -1.07 11.13
N GLU A 10 -11.34 0.21 11.48
CA GLU A 10 -12.39 1.08 10.95
C GLU A 10 -13.82 0.47 11.05
N ALA A 11 -14.60 0.54 9.96
CA ALA A 11 -15.98 0.07 9.96
C ALA A 11 -16.13 -1.45 10.21
N PRO A 12 -15.31 -2.33 9.61
CA PRO A 12 -15.33 -3.76 9.95
C PRO A 12 -15.08 -4.07 11.43
N ALA A 13 -14.20 -3.31 12.11
CA ALA A 13 -14.00 -3.46 13.55
C ALA A 13 -15.27 -3.13 14.35
N LEU A 14 -15.91 -1.99 14.04
CA LEU A 14 -17.20 -1.60 14.66
C LEU A 14 -18.30 -2.64 14.42
N ALA A 15 -18.42 -3.15 13.19
CA ALA A 15 -19.39 -4.19 12.87
C ALA A 15 -19.11 -5.50 13.64
N THR A 16 -17.83 -5.82 13.86
CA THR A 16 -17.41 -7.01 14.62
C THR A 16 -17.88 -6.93 16.07
N HIS A 17 -17.80 -5.76 16.72
CA HIS A 17 -18.32 -5.58 18.09
C HIS A 17 -19.80 -5.95 18.23
N SER A 18 -20.61 -5.69 17.20
CA SER A 18 -22.03 -6.06 17.22
C SER A 18 -22.29 -7.51 16.80
N LEU A 19 -21.60 -7.99 15.76
CA LEU A 19 -21.94 -9.25 15.10
C LEU A 19 -21.26 -10.47 15.74
N LEU A 20 -20.03 -10.32 16.24
CA LEU A 20 -19.26 -11.44 16.77
C LEU A 20 -19.95 -12.15 17.95
N PRO A 21 -20.54 -11.45 18.95
CA PRO A 21 -21.24 -12.13 20.04
C PRO A 21 -22.41 -13.00 19.55
N ILE A 22 -23.08 -12.57 18.48
CA ILE A 22 -24.18 -13.34 17.86
C ILE A 22 -23.60 -14.61 17.21
N ILE A 23 -22.52 -14.48 16.44
CA ILE A 23 -21.86 -15.62 15.79
C ILE A 23 -21.39 -16.64 16.84
N GLN A 24 -20.76 -16.18 17.91
CA GLN A 24 -20.30 -17.03 19.03
C GLN A 24 -21.48 -17.78 19.67
N ALA A 25 -22.55 -17.08 20.04
CA ALA A 25 -23.71 -17.70 20.66
C ALA A 25 -24.37 -18.80 19.80
N TYR A 26 -24.38 -18.63 18.47
CA TYR A 26 -24.87 -19.66 17.55
C TYR A 26 -23.87 -20.80 17.36
N GLY A 27 -22.57 -20.48 17.24
CA GLY A 27 -21.49 -21.47 17.10
C GLY A 27 -21.43 -22.44 18.28
N ASP A 28 -21.61 -21.93 19.50
CA ASP A 28 -21.62 -22.73 20.73
C ASP A 28 -22.71 -23.81 20.73
N LYS A 29 -23.88 -23.53 20.12
CA LYS A 29 -24.96 -24.53 19.99
C LYS A 29 -24.58 -25.70 19.09
N ALA A 30 -23.61 -25.51 18.19
CA ALA A 30 -23.10 -26.54 17.30
C ALA A 30 -21.74 -27.13 17.76
N GLY A 31 -21.21 -26.72 18.92
CA GLY A 31 -19.87 -27.11 19.38
C GLY A 31 -18.74 -26.53 18.53
N VAL A 32 -18.97 -25.37 17.89
CA VAL A 32 -17.98 -24.66 17.08
C VAL A 32 -17.48 -23.44 17.83
N GLY A 33 -16.23 -23.50 18.31
CA GLY A 33 -15.60 -22.36 18.98
C GLY A 33 -15.20 -21.27 17.99
N VAL A 34 -15.46 -20.02 18.32
CA VAL A 34 -15.07 -18.86 17.51
C VAL A 34 -14.16 -17.94 18.33
N GLU A 35 -12.91 -17.86 17.92
CA GLU A 35 -11.89 -17.05 18.59
C GLU A 35 -11.41 -15.90 17.72
N THR A 36 -10.98 -14.82 18.37
CA THR A 36 -10.46 -13.66 17.68
C THR A 36 -8.95 -13.70 17.53
N ARG A 37 -8.47 -13.13 16.43
CA ARG A 37 -7.07 -12.72 16.27
C ARG A 37 -7.05 -11.28 15.79
N ASP A 38 -6.40 -10.42 16.56
CA ASP A 38 -6.29 -8.99 16.26
C ASP A 38 -5.16 -8.75 15.27
N ILE A 39 -5.53 -8.35 14.06
CA ILE A 39 -4.62 -7.99 12.97
C ILE A 39 -4.80 -6.52 12.56
N SER A 40 -5.40 -5.70 13.42
CA SER A 40 -5.50 -4.25 13.25
C SER A 40 -4.11 -3.63 13.07
N LEU A 41 -4.07 -2.44 12.49
CA LEU A 41 -2.82 -1.67 12.37
C LEU A 41 -2.17 -1.45 13.74
N ALA A 42 -2.95 -1.06 14.74
CA ALA A 42 -2.47 -0.82 16.09
C ALA A 42 -1.86 -2.08 16.72
N ALA A 43 -2.55 -3.23 16.68
CA ALA A 43 -2.04 -4.48 17.23
C ALA A 43 -0.74 -4.94 16.55
N ARG A 44 -0.65 -4.78 15.22
CA ARG A 44 0.57 -5.14 14.47
C ARG A 44 1.74 -4.20 14.77
N ILE A 45 1.50 -2.91 15.00
CA ILE A 45 2.54 -1.99 15.48
C ILE A 45 3.04 -2.46 16.86
N LEU A 46 2.13 -2.70 17.81
CA LEU A 46 2.51 -3.14 19.15
C LEU A 46 3.28 -4.47 19.14
N ALA A 47 2.83 -5.44 18.33
CA ALA A 47 3.51 -6.72 18.16
C ALA A 47 4.94 -6.56 17.61
N ALA A 48 5.15 -5.67 16.64
CA ALA A 48 6.46 -5.40 16.07
C ALA A 48 7.48 -4.84 17.08
N PHE A 49 7.00 -4.25 18.19
CA PHE A 49 7.83 -3.78 19.30
C PHE A 49 7.72 -4.65 20.56
N GLY A 50 7.16 -5.86 20.45
CA GLY A 50 7.06 -6.81 21.57
C GLY A 50 6.11 -6.37 22.69
N LEU A 51 5.18 -5.46 22.40
CA LEU A 51 4.21 -4.94 23.36
C LEU A 51 2.85 -5.65 23.29
N HIS A 52 2.69 -6.60 22.36
CA HIS A 52 1.49 -7.38 22.14
C HIS A 52 1.83 -8.71 21.44
N ASP A 53 0.95 -9.71 21.56
CA ASP A 53 1.08 -10.98 20.84
C ASP A 53 1.03 -10.77 19.31
N ASP A 54 1.91 -11.46 18.57
CA ASP A 54 1.95 -11.42 17.10
C ASP A 54 0.94 -12.42 16.51
N HIS A 55 -0.32 -12.02 16.51
CA HIS A 55 -1.40 -12.79 15.92
C HIS A 55 -1.28 -12.94 14.38
N LEU A 56 -0.56 -12.06 13.68
CA LEU A 56 -0.39 -12.20 12.24
C LEU A 56 0.58 -13.34 11.92
N ALA A 57 1.68 -13.44 12.67
CA ALA A 57 2.59 -14.58 12.57
C ALA A 57 1.87 -15.89 12.91
N GLU A 58 1.10 -15.93 14.01
CA GLU A 58 0.31 -17.11 14.38
C GLU A 58 -0.67 -17.53 13.27
N LEU A 59 -1.39 -16.57 12.69
CA LEU A 59 -2.31 -16.83 11.58
C LEU A 59 -1.60 -17.30 10.31
N GLY A 60 -0.37 -16.84 10.05
CA GLY A 60 0.44 -17.29 8.93
C GLY A 60 0.82 -18.76 9.06
N GLU A 61 1.23 -19.18 10.26
CA GLU A 61 1.49 -20.59 10.55
C GLU A 61 0.20 -21.43 10.46
N LEU A 62 -0.90 -20.93 11.04
CA LEU A 62 -2.19 -21.61 10.97
C LEU A 62 -2.64 -21.83 9.52
N ALA A 63 -2.50 -20.82 8.64
CA ALA A 63 -2.91 -20.88 7.23
C ALA A 63 -2.23 -21.99 6.42
N ARG A 64 -1.10 -22.52 6.91
CA ARG A 64 -0.36 -23.64 6.32
C ARG A 64 -0.78 -25.00 6.88
N THR A 65 -1.74 -25.04 7.80
CA THR A 65 -2.26 -26.27 8.37
C THR A 65 -3.60 -26.67 7.73
N PRO A 66 -3.91 -27.97 7.62
CA PRO A 66 -5.21 -28.44 7.13
C PRO A 66 -6.40 -28.01 7.99
N ASP A 67 -6.16 -27.70 9.27
CA ASP A 67 -7.19 -27.31 10.24
C ASP A 67 -7.55 -25.81 10.18
N ALA A 68 -6.89 -25.05 9.29
CA ALA A 68 -7.13 -23.61 9.12
C ALA A 68 -8.58 -23.33 8.72
N ASN A 69 -9.29 -22.57 9.57
CA ASN A 69 -10.60 -22.03 9.25
C ASN A 69 -10.67 -20.57 9.70
N ILE A 70 -10.40 -19.66 8.75
CA ILE A 70 -10.19 -18.25 9.03
C ILE A 70 -11.26 -17.42 8.29
N ILE A 71 -12.06 -16.66 9.04
CA ILE A 71 -12.93 -15.61 8.51
C ILE A 71 -12.14 -14.31 8.53
N LYS A 72 -11.67 -13.91 7.34
CA LYS A 72 -10.87 -12.70 7.13
C LYS A 72 -11.73 -11.49 6.73
N LEU A 73 -11.79 -10.49 7.59
CA LEU A 73 -12.47 -9.21 7.33
C LEU A 73 -11.52 -8.22 6.64
N PRO A 74 -12.01 -7.19 5.93
CA PRO A 74 -11.14 -6.13 5.39
C PRO A 74 -10.32 -5.44 6.49
N ASN A 75 -9.06 -5.10 6.20
CA ASN A 75 -8.15 -4.42 7.13
C ASN A 75 -7.34 -3.35 6.39
N ILE A 76 -6.74 -2.42 7.14
CA ILE A 76 -5.91 -1.35 6.59
C ILE A 76 -4.62 -1.90 5.97
N SER A 77 -4.34 -1.47 4.74
CA SER A 77 -2.98 -1.49 4.17
C SER A 77 -2.38 -0.10 4.32
N ALA A 78 -1.62 0.11 5.40
CA ALA A 78 -1.34 1.46 5.87
C ALA A 78 -0.40 2.25 4.94
N SER A 79 -0.84 3.45 4.56
CA SER A 79 0.06 4.49 4.04
C SER A 79 0.94 5.07 5.16
N ILE A 80 1.98 5.83 4.81
CA ILE A 80 2.84 6.51 5.80
C ILE A 80 2.03 7.46 6.71
N PRO A 81 1.12 8.31 6.19
CA PRO A 81 0.31 9.18 7.05
C PRO A 81 -0.58 8.40 8.03
N GLN A 82 -1.22 7.31 7.58
CA GLN A 82 -2.03 6.46 8.47
C GLN A 82 -1.18 5.78 9.54
N LEU A 83 0.03 5.33 9.18
CA LEU A 83 0.97 4.75 10.15
C LEU A 83 1.37 5.79 11.22
N LYS A 84 1.78 7.00 10.82
CA LYS A 84 2.14 8.08 11.75
C LYS A 84 0.98 8.46 12.68
N ALA A 85 -0.24 8.51 12.15
CA ALA A 85 -1.44 8.76 12.94
C ALA A 85 -1.66 7.67 14.01
N ALA A 86 -1.55 6.40 13.63
CA ALA A 86 -1.68 5.28 14.57
C ALA A 86 -0.58 5.26 15.63
N ILE A 87 0.67 5.58 15.27
CA ILE A 87 1.79 5.72 16.23
C ILE A 87 1.47 6.81 17.26
N LYS A 88 1.03 7.99 16.81
CA LYS A 88 0.68 9.11 17.69
C LYS A 88 -0.47 8.76 18.65
N GLU A 89 -1.48 8.05 18.15
CA GLU A 89 -2.60 7.58 18.98
C GLU A 89 -2.13 6.57 20.04
N LEU A 90 -1.29 5.60 19.67
CA LEU A 90 -0.71 4.63 20.60
C LEU A 90 0.16 5.28 21.67
N GLN A 91 1.00 6.24 21.29
CA GLN A 91 1.83 7.02 22.21
C GLN A 91 0.97 7.82 23.19
N ALA A 92 -0.10 8.46 22.71
CA ALA A 92 -1.05 9.18 23.56
C ALA A 92 -1.78 8.25 24.54
N ALA A 93 -1.99 6.98 24.16
CA ALA A 93 -2.51 5.94 25.04
C ALA A 93 -1.48 5.34 26.01
N GLY A 94 -0.22 5.78 25.98
CA GLY A 94 0.84 5.36 26.90
C GLY A 94 1.70 4.19 26.43
N HIS A 95 1.59 3.76 25.18
CA HIS A 95 2.45 2.72 24.63
C HIS A 95 3.81 3.29 24.20
N ALA A 96 4.90 2.63 24.62
CA ALA A 96 6.27 3.04 24.34
C ALA A 96 6.74 2.59 22.94
N VAL A 97 6.06 3.04 21.88
CA VAL A 97 6.47 2.82 20.48
C VAL A 97 7.24 4.04 19.95
N PRO A 98 8.38 3.85 19.25
CA PRO A 98 9.17 4.96 18.72
C PRO A 98 8.45 5.70 17.59
N ASP A 99 8.82 6.94 17.34
CA ASP A 99 8.35 7.67 16.15
C ASP A 99 8.79 6.96 14.86
N PHE A 100 8.09 7.22 13.75
CA PHE A 100 8.49 6.72 12.44
C PHE A 100 9.65 7.57 11.89
N PRO A 101 10.89 7.02 11.75
CA PRO A 101 12.02 7.79 11.28
C PRO A 101 12.00 7.85 9.74
N GLU A 102 11.81 9.05 9.19
CA GLU A 102 11.76 9.25 7.74
C GLU A 102 13.14 9.10 7.08
N ASN A 103 14.16 9.65 7.73
CA ASN A 103 15.56 9.61 7.30
C ASN A 103 16.39 9.02 8.44
N PRO A 104 16.37 7.69 8.64
CA PRO A 104 17.07 7.06 9.76
C PRO A 104 18.59 7.23 9.59
N SER A 105 19.25 7.58 10.70
CA SER A 105 20.67 7.89 10.79
C SER A 105 21.39 7.06 11.86
N THR A 106 20.65 6.45 12.79
CA THR A 106 21.16 5.57 13.84
C THR A 106 20.72 4.11 13.65
N ASP A 107 21.40 3.18 14.31
CA ASP A 107 21.02 1.77 14.29
C ASP A 107 19.61 1.54 14.88
N GLU A 108 19.26 2.30 15.91
CA GLU A 108 17.93 2.28 16.54
C GLU A 108 16.85 2.77 15.57
N GLU A 109 17.10 3.87 14.87
CA GLU A 109 16.18 4.40 13.86
C GLU A 109 16.03 3.44 12.68
N ASN A 110 17.12 2.82 12.24
CA ASN A 110 17.09 1.81 11.17
C ASN A 110 16.27 0.57 11.58
N LYS A 111 16.41 0.10 12.83
CA LYS A 111 15.60 -1.01 13.37
C LYS A 111 14.12 -0.64 13.46
N ALA A 112 13.80 0.55 13.99
CA ALA A 112 12.43 1.04 14.07
C ALA A 112 11.81 1.19 12.66
N ARG A 113 12.56 1.73 11.70
CA ARG A 113 12.15 1.85 10.30
C ARG A 113 11.82 0.49 9.70
N ALA A 114 12.70 -0.49 9.87
CA ALA A 114 12.50 -1.83 9.33
C ALA A 114 11.24 -2.51 9.90
N ALA A 115 11.01 -2.38 11.22
CA ALA A 115 9.80 -2.88 11.87
C ALA A 115 8.53 -2.24 11.28
N TYR A 116 8.53 -0.91 11.14
CA TYR A 116 7.40 -0.18 10.53
C TYR A 116 7.20 -0.50 9.05
N ASP A 117 8.28 -0.72 8.29
CA ASP A 117 8.23 -1.08 6.87
C ASP A 117 7.65 -2.48 6.63
N ALA A 118 7.74 -3.37 7.63
CA ALA A 118 7.08 -4.67 7.66
C ALA A 118 5.58 -4.55 8.00
N VAL A 119 5.19 -3.56 8.80
CA VAL A 119 3.79 -3.32 9.21
C VAL A 119 2.99 -2.53 8.17
N LYS A 120 3.61 -1.58 7.46
CA LYS A 120 2.92 -0.72 6.49
C LYS A 120 2.62 -1.43 5.16
N GLY A 121 1.68 -0.87 4.40
CA GLY A 121 1.19 -1.45 3.16
C GLY A 121 0.41 -2.76 3.36
N SER A 122 0.32 -3.59 2.33
CA SER A 122 -0.42 -4.86 2.39
C SER A 122 0.37 -5.96 3.10
N ALA A 123 0.59 -5.83 4.42
CA ALA A 123 1.33 -6.80 5.23
C ALA A 123 0.55 -8.09 5.52
N VAL A 124 -0.79 -8.00 5.65
CA VAL A 124 -1.61 -9.14 6.09
C VAL A 124 -1.89 -10.14 4.96
N ASN A 125 -2.36 -9.66 3.80
CA ASN A 125 -2.82 -10.55 2.74
C ASN A 125 -1.74 -11.53 2.21
N PRO A 126 -0.47 -11.12 2.01
CA PRO A 126 0.57 -12.05 1.57
C PRO A 126 0.85 -13.19 2.55
N VAL A 127 0.63 -12.96 3.85
CA VAL A 127 0.82 -13.98 4.89
C VAL A 127 -0.33 -14.99 4.91
N LEU A 128 -1.57 -14.54 4.69
CA LEU A 128 -2.76 -15.40 4.84
C LEU A 128 -3.19 -16.12 3.55
N ARG A 129 -2.67 -15.73 2.39
CA ARG A 129 -3.10 -16.27 1.08
C ARG A 129 -2.23 -17.42 0.61
N GLU A 130 -2.21 -18.49 1.39
CA GLU A 130 -1.54 -19.76 1.07
C GLU A 130 -2.40 -20.62 0.10
N GLY A 131 -3.01 -19.97 -0.89
CA GLY A 131 -3.93 -20.58 -1.86
C GLY A 131 -4.45 -19.58 -2.89
N ASN A 132 -5.13 -20.11 -3.91
CA ASN A 132 -5.72 -19.30 -4.97
C ASN A 132 -7.07 -18.66 -4.56
N SER A 133 -7.62 -17.78 -5.39
CA SER A 133 -8.87 -17.06 -5.10
C SER A 133 -10.05 -17.57 -5.93
N ASP A 134 -11.12 -18.05 -5.28
CA ASP A 134 -12.47 -18.14 -5.86
C ASP A 134 -13.27 -16.91 -5.40
N ARG A 135 -13.56 -15.98 -6.32
CA ARG A 135 -14.33 -14.77 -6.04
C ARG A 135 -15.47 -14.60 -7.02
N ARG A 136 -16.70 -14.71 -6.53
CA ARG A 136 -17.93 -14.63 -7.33
C ARG A 136 -19.10 -14.07 -6.51
N ALA A 137 -20.04 -13.41 -7.19
CA ALA A 137 -21.27 -12.94 -6.56
C ALA A 137 -22.26 -14.11 -6.35
N PRO A 138 -22.76 -14.35 -5.12
CA PRO A 138 -23.78 -15.37 -4.88
C PRO A 138 -25.09 -15.10 -5.63
N ALA A 139 -25.82 -16.15 -6.00
CA ALA A 139 -27.07 -16.05 -6.76
C ALA A 139 -28.16 -15.24 -6.04
N SER A 140 -28.22 -15.32 -4.71
CA SER A 140 -29.12 -14.52 -3.87
C SER A 140 -28.82 -13.02 -4.00
N VAL A 141 -27.55 -12.64 -3.88
CA VAL A 141 -27.08 -11.24 -4.03
C VAL A 141 -27.37 -10.73 -5.44
N LYS A 142 -27.07 -11.51 -6.49
CA LYS A 142 -27.36 -11.11 -7.88
C LYS A 142 -28.86 -10.96 -8.13
N SER A 143 -29.68 -11.81 -7.54
CA SER A 143 -31.15 -11.73 -7.67
C SER A 143 -31.72 -10.53 -6.92
N TYR A 144 -31.17 -10.19 -5.75
CA TYR A 144 -31.50 -8.95 -5.04
C TYR A 144 -31.17 -7.72 -5.90
N ALA A 145 -29.95 -7.65 -6.46
CA ALA A 145 -29.54 -6.53 -7.32
C ALA A 145 -30.40 -6.37 -8.58
N ARG A 146 -31.01 -7.44 -9.11
CA ARG A 146 -31.98 -7.36 -10.22
C ARG A 146 -33.32 -6.77 -9.80
N LYS A 147 -33.77 -7.05 -8.57
CA LYS A 147 -35.03 -6.52 -8.02
C LYS A 147 -34.87 -5.09 -7.49
N HIS A 148 -33.66 -4.75 -7.06
CA HIS A 148 -33.29 -3.47 -6.48
C HIS A 148 -32.07 -2.91 -7.22
N PRO A 149 -32.24 -2.45 -8.47
CA PRO A 149 -31.13 -1.92 -9.24
C PRO A 149 -30.56 -0.69 -8.54
N HIS A 150 -29.23 -0.68 -8.39
CA HIS A 150 -28.53 0.52 -7.93
C HIS A 150 -28.45 1.53 -9.07
N SER A 151 -28.25 2.80 -8.71
CA SER A 151 -28.07 3.87 -9.69
C SER A 151 -26.89 3.59 -10.60
N MET A 152 -27.10 3.70 -11.91
CA MET A 152 -26.06 3.67 -12.93
C MET A 152 -26.13 4.99 -13.69
N GLY A 153 -25.02 5.74 -13.71
CA GLY A 153 -24.95 6.99 -14.46
C GLY A 153 -25.14 6.73 -15.96
N PRO A 154 -25.89 7.57 -16.69
CA PRO A 154 -26.03 7.43 -18.13
C PRO A 154 -24.69 7.69 -18.82
N TRP A 155 -24.39 6.91 -19.85
CA TRP A 155 -23.21 7.13 -20.69
C TRP A 155 -23.58 7.90 -21.95
N SER A 156 -22.86 8.99 -22.21
CA SER A 156 -22.97 9.73 -23.46
C SER A 156 -21.98 9.21 -24.50
N LYS A 157 -22.40 9.14 -25.76
CA LYS A 157 -21.50 8.88 -26.90
C LYS A 157 -20.48 10.01 -27.10
N ASP A 158 -20.76 11.19 -26.56
CA ASP A 158 -19.91 12.37 -26.62
C ASP A 158 -18.97 12.46 -25.40
N SER A 159 -18.87 11.38 -24.60
CA SER A 159 -17.94 11.31 -23.46
C SER A 159 -16.50 11.43 -23.94
N THR A 160 -15.76 12.34 -23.33
CA THR A 160 -14.32 12.53 -23.57
C THR A 160 -13.45 11.80 -22.54
N SER A 161 -14.07 11.05 -21.62
CA SER A 161 -13.35 10.21 -20.65
C SER A 161 -12.59 9.11 -21.37
N HIS A 162 -11.30 8.98 -21.07
CA HIS A 162 -10.43 7.97 -21.64
C HIS A 162 -9.32 7.59 -20.65
N VAL A 163 -8.70 6.43 -20.88
CA VAL A 163 -7.49 6.04 -20.16
C VAL A 163 -6.29 6.44 -21.02
N ALA A 164 -5.36 7.19 -20.43
CA ALA A 164 -4.03 7.40 -20.97
C ALA A 164 -3.04 6.48 -20.27
N THR A 165 -2.19 5.79 -21.03
CA THR A 165 -1.13 4.92 -20.51
C THR A 165 0.13 5.10 -21.36
N MET A 166 1.29 4.83 -20.76
CA MET A 166 2.56 4.84 -21.48
C MET A 166 2.53 3.81 -22.62
N THR A 167 3.12 4.17 -23.76
CA THR A 167 3.23 3.31 -24.95
C THR A 167 4.59 2.65 -25.10
N ASP A 168 5.55 3.05 -24.28
CA ASP A 168 6.89 2.46 -24.16
C ASP A 168 7.52 2.91 -22.82
N GLY A 169 8.62 2.27 -22.40
CA GLY A 169 9.40 2.65 -21.23
C GLY A 169 8.71 2.38 -19.88
N ASP A 170 7.63 1.61 -19.85
CA ASP A 170 6.98 1.13 -18.63
C ASP A 170 7.43 -0.30 -18.29
N PHE A 171 6.84 -0.88 -17.23
CA PHE A 171 7.12 -2.26 -16.85
C PHE A 171 6.69 -3.27 -17.91
N ARG A 172 5.55 -3.06 -18.57
CA ARG A 172 5.02 -3.99 -19.57
C ARG A 172 5.95 -4.12 -20.77
N HIS A 173 6.48 -3.01 -21.27
CA HIS A 173 7.29 -3.01 -22.48
C HIS A 173 8.75 -3.43 -22.23
N SER A 174 9.20 -3.42 -20.98
CA SER A 174 10.55 -3.82 -20.58
C SER A 174 10.64 -5.20 -19.92
N GLU A 175 9.50 -5.87 -19.73
CA GLU A 175 9.43 -7.15 -19.02
C GLU A 175 10.22 -8.25 -19.74
N THR A 176 11.00 -8.99 -18.94
CA THR A 176 11.64 -10.24 -19.31
C THR A 176 11.29 -11.30 -18.29
N SER A 177 11.11 -12.54 -18.72
CA SER A 177 10.70 -13.67 -17.88
C SER A 177 11.60 -14.87 -18.13
N VAL A 178 11.91 -15.62 -17.07
CA VAL A 178 12.57 -16.92 -17.15
C VAL A 178 11.85 -17.93 -16.27
N THR A 179 11.77 -19.18 -16.74
CA THR A 179 11.40 -20.33 -15.90
C THR A 179 12.67 -21.05 -15.48
N VAL A 180 12.91 -21.13 -14.16
CA VAL A 180 14.11 -21.70 -13.59
C VAL A 180 14.05 -23.23 -13.70
N GLU A 181 15.05 -23.87 -14.32
CA GLU A 181 15.03 -25.32 -14.54
C GLU A 181 15.33 -26.16 -13.29
N ALA A 182 16.25 -25.68 -12.44
CA ALA A 182 16.70 -26.38 -11.24
C ALA A 182 16.81 -25.41 -10.06
N PRO A 183 16.67 -25.88 -8.80
CA PRO A 183 16.76 -25.00 -7.65
C PRO A 183 18.14 -24.34 -7.60
N THR A 184 18.16 -23.02 -7.45
CA THR A 184 19.40 -22.24 -7.45
C THR A 184 19.23 -20.96 -6.60
N THR A 185 20.27 -20.14 -6.53
CA THR A 185 20.20 -18.79 -5.95
C THR A 185 20.43 -17.78 -7.06
N LEU A 186 19.51 -16.83 -7.19
CA LEU A 186 19.67 -15.68 -8.07
C LEU A 186 20.23 -14.50 -7.29
N THR A 187 21.10 -13.71 -7.94
CA THR A 187 21.60 -12.44 -7.40
C THR A 187 21.24 -11.32 -8.37
N ILE A 188 20.57 -10.29 -7.87
CA ILE A 188 20.34 -9.03 -8.58
C ILE A 188 21.58 -8.16 -8.39
N GLN A 189 22.23 -7.79 -9.50
CA GLN A 189 23.45 -6.97 -9.49
C GLN A 189 23.22 -5.66 -10.23
N HIS A 190 23.74 -4.56 -9.68
CA HIS A 190 23.86 -3.29 -10.36
C HIS A 190 25.31 -3.11 -10.82
N VAL A 191 25.52 -3.12 -12.13
CA VAL A 191 26.84 -2.98 -12.75
C VAL A 191 26.98 -1.57 -13.31
N THR A 192 27.97 -0.82 -12.83
CA THR A 192 28.34 0.52 -13.30
C THR A 192 29.76 0.52 -13.84
N ALA A 193 30.21 1.66 -14.39
CA ALA A 193 31.60 1.84 -14.79
C ALA A 193 32.59 1.72 -13.61
N ASP A 194 32.13 2.02 -12.39
CA ASP A 194 32.94 2.04 -11.18
C ASP A 194 32.99 0.69 -10.45
N GLY A 195 32.13 -0.28 -10.85
CA GLY A 195 32.12 -1.62 -10.29
C GLY A 195 30.76 -2.31 -10.31
N THR A 196 30.69 -3.46 -9.64
CA THR A 196 29.46 -4.24 -9.47
C THR A 196 29.02 -4.21 -8.01
N THR A 197 27.75 -3.91 -7.76
CA THR A 197 27.13 -3.97 -6.43
C THR A 197 26.03 -5.02 -6.42
N ASP A 198 26.12 -6.00 -5.52
CA ASP A 198 25.05 -6.95 -5.29
C ASP A 198 23.92 -6.27 -4.53
N LEU A 199 22.74 -6.18 -5.14
CA LEU A 199 21.57 -5.57 -4.54
C LEU A 199 20.81 -6.55 -3.64
N ARG A 200 20.65 -7.80 -4.10
CA ARG A 200 19.91 -8.83 -3.37
C ARG A 200 20.20 -10.22 -3.91
N SER A 201 20.36 -11.21 -3.04
CA SER A 201 20.35 -12.63 -3.40
C SER A 201 19.14 -13.34 -2.79
N PHE A 202 18.56 -14.30 -3.52
CA PHE A 202 17.43 -15.09 -3.03
C PHE A 202 17.39 -16.49 -3.68
N PRO A 203 16.96 -17.52 -2.92
CA PRO A 203 16.77 -18.86 -3.47
C PRO A 203 15.55 -18.89 -4.39
N VAL A 204 15.60 -19.75 -5.40
CA VAL A 204 14.50 -20.06 -6.31
C VAL A 204 14.36 -21.57 -6.49
N LEU A 205 13.15 -22.03 -6.75
CA LEU A 205 12.79 -23.43 -6.95
C LEU A 205 12.90 -23.85 -8.42
N ALA A 206 12.94 -25.16 -8.66
CA ALA A 206 12.70 -25.69 -10.00
C ALA A 206 11.26 -25.39 -10.45
N GLY A 207 11.11 -24.92 -11.69
CA GLY A 207 9.84 -24.51 -12.27
C GLY A 207 9.35 -23.12 -11.81
N GLU A 208 10.08 -22.42 -10.96
CA GLU A 208 9.73 -21.06 -10.54
C GLU A 208 9.88 -20.09 -11.72
N ILE A 209 8.90 -19.18 -11.87
CA ILE A 209 8.93 -18.13 -12.88
C ILE A 209 9.44 -16.85 -12.21
N VAL A 210 10.45 -16.24 -12.80
CA VAL A 210 11.06 -14.99 -12.31
C VAL A 210 11.00 -13.95 -13.42
N ASP A 211 10.32 -12.86 -13.12
CA ASP A 211 10.14 -11.71 -14.01
C ASP A 211 10.99 -10.53 -13.57
N ALA A 212 11.50 -9.77 -14.54
CA ALA A 212 12.20 -8.51 -14.31
C ALA A 212 11.73 -7.45 -15.31
N ALA A 213 11.48 -6.24 -14.80
CA ALA A 213 11.00 -5.12 -15.60
C ALA A 213 11.49 -3.79 -15.01
N VAL A 214 11.54 -2.73 -15.83
CA VAL A 214 11.95 -1.38 -15.41
C VAL A 214 11.07 -0.29 -16.02
N MET A 215 10.55 0.58 -15.18
CA MET A 215 9.95 1.84 -15.63
C MET A 215 11.03 2.91 -15.82
N ARG A 216 11.16 3.44 -17.03
CA ARG A 216 12.13 4.46 -17.40
C ARG A 216 11.64 5.82 -16.91
N LYS A 217 12.35 6.40 -15.92
CA LYS A 217 12.04 7.71 -15.33
C LYS A 217 11.80 8.80 -16.37
N ALA A 218 12.68 8.94 -17.36
CA ALA A 218 12.56 9.98 -18.39
C ALA A 218 11.26 9.83 -19.21
N ALA A 219 10.94 8.59 -19.62
CA ALA A 219 9.70 8.29 -20.34
C ALA A 219 8.46 8.58 -19.49
N LEU A 220 8.50 8.22 -18.19
CA LEU A 220 7.41 8.53 -17.26
C LEU A 220 7.19 10.04 -17.11
N GLN A 221 8.27 10.81 -16.92
CA GLN A 221 8.18 12.27 -16.79
C GLN A 221 7.64 12.94 -18.06
N GLN A 222 8.11 12.50 -19.22
CA GLN A 222 7.60 12.97 -20.51
C GLN A 222 6.12 12.66 -20.66
N PHE A 223 5.72 11.40 -20.43
CA PHE A 223 4.32 10.98 -20.50
C PHE A 223 3.42 11.83 -19.60
N LEU A 224 3.80 12.02 -18.33
CA LEU A 224 2.99 12.80 -17.38
C LEU A 224 2.87 14.26 -17.80
N ALA A 225 3.95 14.90 -18.26
CA ALA A 225 3.91 16.28 -18.75
C ALA A 225 2.98 16.42 -19.98
N GLU A 226 3.07 15.48 -20.93
CA GLU A 226 2.20 15.44 -22.10
C GLU A 226 0.73 15.26 -21.70
N GLN A 227 0.42 14.36 -20.75
CA GLN A 227 -0.96 14.12 -20.33
C GLN A 227 -1.56 15.28 -19.52
N VAL A 228 -0.76 16.00 -18.73
CA VAL A 228 -1.21 17.23 -18.06
C VAL A 228 -1.57 18.31 -19.10
N ALA A 229 -0.72 18.50 -20.12
CA ALA A 229 -0.97 19.45 -21.19
C ALA A 229 -2.19 19.07 -22.05
N ASP A 230 -2.32 17.79 -22.40
CA ASP A 230 -3.44 17.26 -23.18
C ASP A 230 -4.78 17.40 -22.43
N ALA A 231 -4.81 17.06 -21.14
CA ALA A 231 -6.00 17.24 -20.30
C ALA A 231 -6.44 18.72 -20.27
N LYS A 232 -5.49 19.64 -20.12
CA LYS A 232 -5.75 21.08 -20.18
C LYS A 232 -6.26 21.52 -21.56
N ALA A 233 -5.64 21.06 -22.64
CA ALA A 233 -6.04 21.41 -24.01
C ALA A 233 -7.45 20.90 -24.36
N LYS A 234 -7.80 19.71 -23.89
CA LYS A 234 -9.14 19.11 -24.06
C LYS A 234 -10.18 19.61 -23.05
N GLY A 235 -9.76 20.35 -22.03
CA GLY A 235 -10.65 20.84 -20.97
C GLY A 235 -11.27 19.71 -20.13
N VAL A 236 -10.53 18.62 -19.90
CA VAL A 236 -10.97 17.47 -19.08
C VAL A 236 -10.25 17.44 -17.74
N LEU A 237 -10.86 16.80 -16.74
CA LEU A 237 -10.21 16.59 -15.44
C LEU A 237 -9.03 15.64 -15.59
N PHE A 238 -7.86 16.07 -15.09
CA PHE A 238 -6.70 15.20 -14.95
C PHE A 238 -6.83 14.35 -13.69
N SER A 239 -6.82 13.03 -13.84
CA SER A 239 -6.88 12.09 -12.73
C SER A 239 -5.74 11.06 -12.82
N VAL A 240 -5.22 10.68 -11.65
CA VAL A 240 -4.15 9.68 -11.52
C VAL A 240 -4.69 8.48 -10.75
N HIS A 241 -4.64 7.30 -11.36
CA HIS A 241 -5.16 6.07 -10.79
C HIS A 241 -4.02 5.08 -10.55
N LEU A 242 -3.60 4.95 -9.29
CA LEU A 242 -2.49 4.09 -8.83
C LEU A 242 -2.93 3.26 -7.61
N LYS A 243 -2.04 2.39 -7.12
CA LYS A 243 -2.29 1.54 -5.95
C LYS A 243 -1.17 1.66 -4.90
N ALA A 244 -0.84 2.90 -4.53
CA ALA A 244 0.27 3.28 -3.65
C ALA A 244 0.36 2.54 -2.30
N THR A 245 -0.77 2.13 -1.72
CA THR A 245 -0.78 1.38 -0.46
C THR A 245 -0.38 -0.08 -0.62
N MET A 246 -0.70 -0.70 -1.75
CA MET A 246 -0.30 -2.09 -2.04
C MET A 246 1.11 -2.12 -2.60
N MET A 247 1.38 -1.28 -3.60
CA MET A 247 2.67 -1.14 -4.26
C MET A 247 3.56 -0.16 -3.49
N LYS A 248 3.95 -0.57 -2.27
CA LYS A 248 4.55 0.31 -1.23
C LYS A 248 5.87 0.99 -1.58
N VAL A 249 6.47 0.66 -2.73
CA VAL A 249 7.74 1.22 -3.22
C VAL A 249 7.54 1.95 -4.56
N SER A 250 7.04 1.25 -5.59
CA SER A 250 6.94 1.81 -6.95
C SER A 250 5.94 2.96 -7.06
N ASP A 251 4.71 2.75 -6.59
CA ASP A 251 3.60 3.66 -6.87
C ASP A 251 3.72 5.01 -6.13
N PRO A 252 4.24 5.11 -4.89
CA PRO A 252 4.57 6.40 -4.29
C PRO A 252 5.56 7.22 -5.12
N ILE A 253 6.57 6.58 -5.75
CA ILE A 253 7.53 7.26 -6.63
C ILE A 253 6.83 7.74 -7.91
N ILE A 254 5.99 6.90 -8.52
CA ILE A 254 5.19 7.29 -9.71
C ILE A 254 4.26 8.45 -9.37
N PHE A 255 3.61 8.40 -8.20
CA PHE A 255 2.73 9.46 -7.72
C PHE A 255 3.48 10.77 -7.48
N GLY A 256 4.67 10.72 -6.87
CA GLY A 256 5.51 11.90 -6.69
C GLY A 256 5.94 12.53 -8.02
N HIS A 257 6.21 11.72 -9.04
CA HIS A 257 6.41 12.22 -10.40
C HIS A 257 5.17 12.90 -10.98
N ALA A 258 3.97 12.38 -10.72
CA ALA A 258 2.72 13.03 -11.15
C ALA A 258 2.47 14.36 -10.44
N VAL A 259 2.75 14.46 -9.14
CA VAL A 259 2.67 15.72 -8.38
C VAL A 259 3.64 16.75 -8.95
N ARG A 260 4.90 16.36 -9.20
CA ARG A 260 5.91 17.24 -9.81
C ARG A 260 5.52 17.67 -11.23
N ALA A 261 4.93 16.78 -12.03
CA ALA A 261 4.48 17.13 -13.38
C ALA A 261 3.32 18.13 -13.37
N TYR A 262 2.38 18.01 -12.43
CA TYR A 262 1.25 18.92 -12.30
C TYR A 262 1.67 20.31 -11.79
N PHE A 263 2.58 20.37 -10.82
CA PHE A 263 3.11 21.61 -10.24
C PHE A 263 4.54 21.93 -10.72
N ALA A 264 4.81 21.70 -12.01
CA ALA A 264 6.17 21.77 -12.56
C ALA A 264 6.86 23.11 -12.26
N ASP A 265 6.14 24.23 -12.43
CA ASP A 265 6.68 25.57 -12.23
C ASP A 265 7.04 25.83 -10.76
N VAL A 266 6.23 25.36 -9.81
CA VAL A 266 6.48 25.49 -8.36
C VAL A 266 7.73 24.69 -7.98
N PHE A 267 7.80 23.42 -8.39
CA PHE A 267 8.96 22.58 -8.08
C PHE A 267 10.24 23.04 -8.77
N ALA A 268 10.15 23.71 -9.93
CA ALA A 268 11.30 24.31 -10.59
C ALA A 268 11.77 25.60 -9.90
N THR A 269 10.83 26.45 -9.48
CA THR A 269 11.14 27.77 -8.89
C THR A 269 11.60 27.68 -7.43
N TYR A 270 10.99 26.78 -6.65
CA TYR A 270 11.20 26.67 -5.20
C TYR A 270 11.95 25.40 -4.78
N ALA A 271 12.78 24.85 -5.66
CA ALA A 271 13.47 23.58 -5.44
C ALA A 271 14.30 23.56 -4.14
N GLU A 272 15.04 24.65 -3.86
CA GLU A 272 15.88 24.78 -2.67
C GLU A 272 15.05 24.91 -1.38
N ASP A 273 13.99 25.72 -1.40
CA ASP A 273 13.09 25.88 -0.25
C ASP A 273 12.42 24.54 0.11
N LEU A 274 11.87 23.85 -0.89
CA LEU A 274 11.23 22.54 -0.71
C LEU A 274 12.23 21.50 -0.18
N ALA A 275 13.46 21.49 -0.69
CA ALA A 275 14.50 20.60 -0.20
C ALA A 275 14.91 20.90 1.24
N SER A 276 14.96 22.19 1.63
CA SER A 276 15.38 22.62 2.97
C SER A 276 14.46 22.13 4.09
N VAL A 277 13.17 21.92 3.78
CA VAL A 277 12.17 21.41 4.73
C VAL A 277 11.88 19.93 4.60
N GLY A 278 12.56 19.26 3.66
CA GLY A 278 12.40 17.84 3.37
C GLY A 278 11.10 17.50 2.64
N ALA A 279 10.50 18.44 1.91
CA ALA A 279 9.22 18.22 1.24
C ALA A 279 9.34 17.10 0.18
N ASP A 280 8.67 15.97 0.45
CA ASP A 280 8.68 14.80 -0.43
C ASP A 280 7.34 14.63 -1.18
N PRO A 281 7.30 14.91 -2.50
CA PRO A 281 6.08 14.73 -3.28
C PRO A 281 5.61 13.28 -3.40
N ASN A 282 6.43 12.29 -3.05
CA ASN A 282 5.98 10.89 -2.96
C ASN A 282 4.93 10.70 -1.85
N GLN A 283 4.88 11.62 -0.88
CA GLN A 283 3.84 11.67 0.16
C GLN A 283 2.58 12.45 -0.28
N GLY A 284 2.58 12.96 -1.51
CA GLY A 284 1.50 13.77 -2.07
C GLY A 284 1.55 15.24 -1.67
N LEU A 285 0.67 16.04 -2.27
CA LEU A 285 0.59 17.48 -2.02
C LEU A 285 0.30 17.80 -0.54
N GLY A 286 -0.52 17.00 0.13
CA GLY A 286 -0.79 17.18 1.57
C GLY A 286 0.46 17.06 2.44
N GLY A 287 1.40 16.16 2.09
CA GLY A 287 2.69 16.05 2.77
C GLY A 287 3.57 17.26 2.50
N VAL A 288 3.65 17.69 1.23
CA VAL A 288 4.39 18.89 0.83
C VAL A 288 3.89 20.13 1.60
N LEU A 289 2.57 20.35 1.65
CA LEU A 289 1.98 21.49 2.37
C LEU A 289 2.27 21.43 3.88
N ALA A 290 2.26 20.25 4.50
CA ALA A 290 2.62 20.10 5.91
C ALA A 290 4.10 20.43 6.15
N ASP A 291 5.00 20.06 5.24
CA ASP A 291 6.42 20.40 5.36
C ASP A 291 6.69 21.89 5.15
N LEU A 292 5.87 22.59 4.36
CA LEU A 292 5.97 24.05 4.20
C LEU A 292 5.74 24.82 5.52
N GLU A 293 5.07 24.23 6.52
CA GLU A 293 4.90 24.87 7.84
C GLU A 293 6.24 25.12 8.56
N LYS A 294 7.32 24.47 8.13
CA LYS A 294 8.69 24.67 8.66
C LYS A 294 9.36 25.92 8.08
N LEU A 295 8.82 26.53 7.01
CA LEU A 295 9.35 27.77 6.41
C LEU A 295 8.84 29.02 7.13
N PRO A 296 9.54 30.16 6.98
CA PRO A 296 8.99 31.48 7.31
C PRO A 296 7.63 31.73 6.64
N ALA A 297 6.73 32.40 7.35
CA ALA A 297 5.33 32.53 6.93
C ALA A 297 5.15 33.28 5.59
N ASP A 298 6.00 34.26 5.32
CA ASP A 298 6.06 35.00 4.05
C ASP A 298 6.51 34.08 2.91
N ARG A 299 7.57 33.29 3.12
CA ARG A 299 8.06 32.35 2.11
C ARG A 299 7.07 31.24 1.82
N ARG A 300 6.42 30.69 2.86
CA ARG A 300 5.32 29.72 2.70
C ARG A 300 4.18 30.31 1.87
N ALA A 301 3.72 31.51 2.20
CA ALA A 301 2.61 32.15 1.51
C ALA A 301 2.93 32.42 0.02
N GLU A 302 4.19 32.69 -0.31
CA GLU A 302 4.63 32.84 -1.70
C GLU A 302 4.57 31.50 -2.48
N ILE A 303 4.96 30.39 -1.86
CA ILE A 303 4.92 29.06 -2.50
C ILE A 303 3.49 28.55 -2.67
N GLU A 304 2.59 28.90 -1.74
CA GLU A 304 1.17 28.52 -1.79
C GLU A 304 0.36 29.29 -2.85
N ALA A 305 0.83 30.46 -3.28
CA ALA A 305 0.17 31.35 -4.24
C ALA A 305 0.38 30.92 -5.70
#